data_AF-A0A1D6L938-F1
#
_entry.id   AF-A0A1D6L938-F1
#
_cell.length_a   1.000
_cell.length_b   1.000
_cell.length_c   1.000
_cell.angle_alpha   90.00
_cell.angle_beta   90.00
_cell.angle_gamma   90.00
#
_symmetry.space_group_name_H-M   'P 1'
#
loop_
_entity.id
_entity.type
_entity.pdbx_description
1 polymer ?
#
loop_
_entity_poly.entity_id
_entity_poly.type
_entity_poly.pdbx_seq_one_letter_code
_entity_poly.pdbx_strand_id
1 'polypeptide(L)'
;MAGATSLAAAANLAGKSSVRVVVIGDPGTGKSSLIVALATEQFPENVPRVMPPTRLPADYFPDRVPITIIDTSSSPEQKPKLIAECQAADAVVLTYACDRPATLERLSSFWLPELRRLQLKAPVIVVGCKLDLRDEQQVSLEQVMAPIMQSFREIETCIECSALRQIQVPEVFYYAQKAVLHPTAPLFDQELQALKPRCVRALKRIFIICDNDKDGALSDVELNEFQVRCFNAPLQPTEISGVKRVVQEKMPEGVNESGLTLTGFLFLHALFIEKGRLETTWTVLRKFGYDNDIKLRDDLIAMPIKRAPDQTLEMTSEVVDFLRGIFNMFDIDNDGALLPTELEDLFSTAPENPWISDPYKDCAEKNVLGGLSLEGFLSKWALMTLLDPTNSYANLAYVGYPGEFSSAFTVTRRRRVDRKKQHTQRNIFQCYVFGARGSGKTSLLQSFIGRQPSDTLPSNSERFATNSVEMADELERR
;
A
#
# COMPACT_ATOMS: atom_id res chain seq x y z
N MET A 1 -6.91 26.08 -16.47
CA MET A 1 -7.67 24.84 -16.78
C MET A 1 -6.86 23.54 -16.66
N ALA A 2 -5.52 23.56 -16.67
CA ALA A 2 -4.69 22.34 -16.53
C ALA A 2 -4.54 21.78 -15.10
N GLY A 3 -4.72 22.59 -14.05
CA GLY A 3 -4.66 22.11 -12.65
C GLY A 3 -5.91 21.36 -12.16
N ALA A 4 -7.04 21.53 -12.86
CA ALA A 4 -8.33 20.90 -12.49
C ALA A 4 -8.40 19.42 -12.89
N THR A 5 -7.70 19.04 -13.96
CA THR A 5 -7.66 17.68 -14.50
C THR A 5 -6.67 16.77 -13.75
N SER A 6 -5.60 17.31 -13.14
CA SER A 6 -4.64 16.48 -12.40
C SER A 6 -5.13 16.05 -11.01
N LEU A 7 -5.90 16.90 -10.32
CA LEU A 7 -6.48 16.58 -9.00
C LEU A 7 -7.65 15.59 -9.10
N ALA A 8 -8.49 15.70 -10.13
CA ALA A 8 -9.54 14.70 -10.41
C ALA A 8 -8.96 13.30 -10.74
N ALA A 9 -7.75 13.24 -11.30
CA ALA A 9 -7.05 11.98 -11.51
C ALA A 9 -6.57 11.36 -10.18
N ALA A 10 -6.13 12.18 -9.21
CA ALA A 10 -5.67 11.73 -7.89
C ALA A 10 -6.78 11.02 -7.09
N ALA A 11 -8.03 11.46 -7.23
CA ALA A 11 -9.22 10.78 -6.70
C ALA A 11 -9.44 9.37 -7.27
N ASN A 12 -9.36 9.24 -8.60
CA ASN A 12 -9.44 7.93 -9.27
C ASN A 12 -8.25 7.03 -8.90
N LEU A 13 -7.08 7.61 -8.60
CA LEU A 13 -5.89 6.90 -8.14
C LEU A 13 -5.99 6.37 -6.69
N ALA A 14 -6.87 6.92 -5.85
CA ALA A 14 -7.12 6.44 -4.49
C ALA A 14 -8.13 5.27 -4.40
N GLY A 15 -8.72 4.87 -5.54
CA GLY A 15 -9.66 3.74 -5.62
C GLY A 15 -11.04 3.98 -4.99
N LYS A 16 -11.37 5.21 -4.56
CA LYS A 16 -12.68 5.55 -3.98
C LYS A 16 -13.43 6.60 -4.79
N SER A 17 -14.62 6.24 -5.26
CA SER A 17 -15.53 7.12 -6.01
C SER A 17 -16.33 8.09 -5.13
N SER A 18 -16.34 7.88 -3.82
CA SER A 18 -17.00 8.71 -2.82
C SER A 18 -16.45 8.44 -1.42
N VAL A 19 -16.55 9.40 -0.51
CA VAL A 19 -16.22 9.21 0.91
C VAL A 19 -17.48 9.30 1.76
N ARG A 20 -17.74 8.29 2.58
CA ARG A 20 -18.85 8.25 3.53
C ARG A 20 -18.36 8.59 4.95
N VAL A 21 -18.75 9.76 5.45
CA VAL A 21 -18.38 10.27 6.77
C VAL A 21 -19.53 10.09 7.73
N VAL A 22 -19.30 9.46 8.89
CA VAL A 22 -20.32 9.27 9.93
C VAL A 22 -20.03 10.17 11.11
N VAL A 23 -21.01 11.01 11.48
CA VAL A 23 -20.88 11.94 12.60
C VAL A 23 -21.53 11.33 13.84
N ILE A 24 -20.73 11.09 14.87
CA ILE A 24 -21.13 10.45 16.13
C ILE A 24 -20.75 11.33 17.33
N GLY A 25 -21.22 10.95 18.52
CA GLY A 25 -20.95 11.68 19.76
C GLY A 25 -22.20 11.84 20.62
N ASP A 26 -22.01 12.43 21.79
CA ASP A 26 -23.04 12.56 22.82
C ASP A 26 -24.25 13.41 22.41
N PRO A 27 -25.40 13.28 23.10
CA PRO A 27 -26.54 14.17 22.90
C PRO A 27 -26.13 15.64 23.10
N GLY A 28 -26.50 16.50 22.16
CA GLY A 28 -26.28 17.95 22.24
C GLY A 28 -24.84 18.42 22.03
N THR A 29 -23.94 17.59 21.51
CA THR A 29 -22.57 18.01 21.17
C THR A 29 -22.53 18.99 20.02
N GLY A 30 -23.45 18.89 19.05
CA GLY A 30 -23.51 19.80 17.89
C GLY A 30 -23.51 19.12 16.53
N LYS A 31 -23.63 17.78 16.46
CA LYS A 31 -23.61 16.97 15.24
C LYS A 31 -24.47 17.55 14.10
N SER A 32 -25.79 17.67 14.33
CA SER A 32 -26.72 18.13 13.30
C SER A 32 -26.48 19.60 12.93
N SER A 33 -26.16 20.46 13.90
CA SER A 33 -25.82 21.87 13.66
C SER A 33 -24.57 22.02 12.79
N LEU A 34 -23.55 21.20 13.03
CA LEU A 34 -22.31 21.16 12.25
C LEU A 34 -22.60 20.78 10.79
N ILE A 35 -23.43 19.77 10.56
CA ILE A 35 -23.77 19.29 9.21
C ILE A 35 -24.60 20.34 8.46
N VAL A 36 -25.59 20.95 9.11
CA VAL A 36 -26.40 22.00 8.47
C VAL A 36 -25.55 23.22 8.16
N ALA A 37 -24.71 23.66 9.11
CA ALA A 37 -23.79 24.78 8.90
C ALA A 37 -22.88 24.56 7.68
N LEU A 38 -22.37 23.34 7.49
CA LEU A 38 -21.59 22.99 6.31
C LEU A 38 -22.40 23.06 5.02
N ALA A 39 -23.64 22.55 5.05
CA ALA A 39 -24.48 22.45 3.86
C ALA A 39 -25.09 23.79 3.42
N THR A 40 -25.35 24.70 4.36
CA THR A 40 -26.05 25.97 4.09
C THR A 40 -25.22 27.21 4.36
N GLU A 41 -23.99 27.06 4.85
CA GLU A 41 -23.09 28.16 5.25
C GLU A 41 -23.71 29.11 6.29
N GLN A 42 -24.70 28.63 7.04
CA GLN A 42 -25.49 29.41 8.00
C GLN A 42 -25.79 28.59 9.25
N PHE A 43 -25.88 29.25 10.39
CA PHE A 43 -26.30 28.57 11.62
C PHE A 43 -27.82 28.32 11.61
N PRO A 44 -28.28 27.08 11.82
CA PRO A 44 -29.71 26.78 11.82
C PRO A 44 -30.41 27.24 13.10
N GLU A 45 -31.51 28.00 12.97
CA GLU A 45 -32.38 28.35 14.10
C GLU A 45 -33.13 27.13 14.64
N ASN A 46 -33.57 26.23 13.75
CA ASN A 46 -34.28 25.00 14.08
C ASN A 46 -33.57 23.79 13.49
N VAL A 47 -32.89 23.02 14.33
CA VAL A 47 -32.12 21.84 13.90
C VAL A 47 -32.95 20.58 14.16
N PRO A 48 -33.19 19.72 13.15
CA PRO A 48 -33.80 18.42 13.41
C PRO A 48 -32.86 17.57 14.28
N ARG A 49 -33.42 16.60 15.02
CA ARG A 49 -32.65 15.73 15.92
C ARG A 49 -31.60 14.87 15.19
N VAL A 50 -31.92 14.48 13.95
CA VAL A 50 -31.05 13.72 13.04
C VAL A 50 -31.36 14.21 11.63
N MET A 51 -30.32 14.59 10.88
CA MET A 51 -30.43 14.97 9.48
C MET A 51 -30.56 13.75 8.55
N PRO A 52 -31.24 13.86 7.40
CA PRO A 52 -31.10 12.87 6.33
C PRO A 52 -29.66 12.86 5.79
N PRO A 53 -29.24 11.77 5.10
CA PRO A 53 -27.93 11.71 4.45
C PRO A 53 -27.66 12.95 3.60
N THR A 54 -26.62 13.70 3.94
CA THR A 54 -26.26 14.96 3.29
C THR A 54 -25.13 14.69 2.30
N ARG A 55 -25.31 15.08 1.03
CA ARG A 55 -24.30 14.86 -0.02
C ARG A 55 -23.65 16.17 -0.42
N LEU A 56 -22.34 16.23 -0.30
CA LEU A 56 -21.52 17.28 -0.86
C LEU A 56 -21.05 16.87 -2.27
N PRO A 57 -21.13 17.77 -3.26
CA PRO A 57 -20.69 17.47 -4.61
C PRO A 57 -19.17 17.33 -4.66
N ALA A 58 -18.67 16.73 -5.75
CA ALA A 58 -17.24 16.43 -5.91
C ALA A 58 -16.38 17.69 -5.86
N ASP A 59 -16.82 18.79 -6.47
CA ASP A 59 -16.12 20.06 -6.56
C ASP A 59 -16.08 20.87 -5.26
N TYR A 60 -16.71 20.39 -4.18
CA TYR A 60 -16.71 21.07 -2.88
C TYR A 60 -15.29 21.14 -2.26
N PHE A 61 -14.45 20.11 -2.46
CA PHE A 61 -13.07 20.06 -1.95
C PHE A 61 -12.03 19.84 -3.06
N PRO A 62 -10.75 20.23 -2.84
CA PRO A 62 -9.70 20.16 -3.87
C PRO A 62 -9.46 18.77 -4.47
N ASP A 63 -9.65 17.71 -3.68
CA ASP A 63 -9.43 16.32 -4.13
C ASP A 63 -10.54 15.83 -5.08
N ARG A 64 -11.62 16.59 -5.28
CA ARG A 64 -12.68 16.28 -6.24
C ARG A 64 -13.42 14.95 -6.00
N VAL A 65 -13.56 14.54 -4.74
CA VAL A 65 -14.31 13.34 -4.33
C VAL A 65 -15.60 13.75 -3.60
N PRO A 66 -16.78 13.27 -4.01
CA PRO A 66 -18.02 13.60 -3.31
C PRO A 66 -18.05 12.99 -1.91
N ILE A 67 -18.66 13.70 -0.96
CA ILE A 67 -18.81 13.23 0.43
C ILE A 67 -20.28 12.95 0.73
N THR A 68 -20.57 11.81 1.35
CA THR A 68 -21.87 11.53 1.96
C THR A 68 -21.72 11.57 3.47
N ILE A 69 -22.39 12.50 4.13
CA ILE A 69 -22.35 12.71 5.57
C ILE A 69 -23.60 12.07 6.19
N ILE A 70 -23.37 11.25 7.21
CA ILE A 70 -24.41 10.54 7.95
C ILE A 70 -24.46 11.09 9.37
N ASP A 71 -25.55 11.77 9.68
CA ASP A 71 -25.87 12.18 11.05
C ASP A 71 -26.41 10.97 11.83
N THR A 72 -26.01 10.83 13.09
CA THR A 72 -26.43 9.70 13.93
C THR A 72 -27.15 10.16 15.18
N SER A 73 -28.17 9.40 15.57
CA SER A 73 -28.86 9.61 16.84
C SER A 73 -28.01 9.12 18.00
N SER A 74 -28.05 9.85 19.11
CA SER A 74 -27.47 9.42 20.39
C SER A 74 -28.47 8.62 21.25
N SER A 75 -29.66 8.28 20.75
CA SER A 75 -30.66 7.54 21.54
C SER A 75 -30.30 6.05 21.64
N PRO A 76 -30.49 5.42 22.81
CA PRO A 76 -30.17 4.00 23.02
C PRO A 76 -30.88 3.06 22.04
N GLU A 77 -32.10 3.39 21.64
CA GLU A 77 -32.93 2.61 20.71
C GLU A 77 -32.34 2.55 19.30
N GLN A 78 -31.52 3.55 18.91
CA GLN A 78 -30.87 3.65 17.61
C GLN A 78 -29.46 3.02 17.60
N LYS A 79 -29.02 2.42 18.71
CA LYS A 79 -27.68 1.81 18.82
C LYS A 79 -27.37 0.77 17.71
N PRO A 80 -28.29 -0.14 17.32
CA PRO A 80 -28.02 -1.07 16.22
C PRO A 80 -27.72 -0.35 14.89
N LYS A 81 -28.47 0.73 14.61
CA LYS A 81 -28.25 1.56 13.42
C LYS A 81 -26.89 2.26 13.48
N LEU A 82 -26.56 2.91 14.60
CA LEU A 82 -25.26 3.55 14.81
C LEU A 82 -24.10 2.59 14.49
N ILE A 83 -24.17 1.35 14.98
CA ILE A 83 -23.14 0.34 14.74
C ILE A 83 -23.01 0.04 13.23
N ALA A 84 -24.14 -0.19 12.56
CA ALA A 84 -24.15 -0.46 11.11
C ALA A 84 -23.59 0.73 10.31
N GLU A 85 -23.97 1.96 10.66
CA GLU A 85 -23.46 3.15 9.99
C GLU A 85 -21.94 3.30 10.21
N CYS A 86 -21.43 3.07 11.44
CA CYS A 86 -20.00 3.09 11.74
C CYS A 86 -19.24 2.02 10.96
N GLN A 87 -19.74 0.79 10.88
CA GLN A 87 -19.08 -0.29 10.13
C GLN A 87 -18.99 0.00 8.62
N ALA A 88 -19.93 0.76 8.08
CA ALA A 88 -19.92 1.23 6.70
C ALA A 88 -19.17 2.57 6.51
N ALA A 89 -18.55 3.12 7.56
CA ALA A 89 -17.89 4.42 7.50
C ALA A 89 -16.54 4.33 6.79
N ASP A 90 -16.26 5.33 5.94
CA ASP A 90 -14.91 5.56 5.44
C ASP A 90 -14.10 6.41 6.43
N ALA A 91 -14.76 7.34 7.12
CA ALA A 91 -14.21 8.10 8.25
C ALA A 91 -15.30 8.37 9.28
N VAL A 92 -14.89 8.56 10.54
CA VAL A 92 -15.77 8.91 11.65
C VAL A 92 -15.41 10.29 12.17
N VAL A 93 -16.40 11.18 12.26
CA VAL A 93 -16.28 12.45 12.99
C VAL A 93 -16.88 12.23 14.38
N LEU A 94 -16.04 12.21 15.40
CA LEU A 94 -16.42 12.01 16.79
C LEU A 94 -16.49 13.36 17.51
N THR A 95 -17.70 13.79 17.86
CA THR A 95 -17.95 15.12 18.42
C THR A 95 -17.97 15.14 19.95
N TYR A 96 -17.39 16.17 20.53
CA TYR A 96 -17.64 16.63 21.90
C TYR A 96 -18.07 18.11 21.89
N ALA A 97 -18.48 18.65 23.03
CA ALA A 97 -18.92 20.03 23.18
C ALA A 97 -17.90 20.81 24.06
N CYS A 98 -17.34 21.91 23.56
CA CYS A 98 -16.33 22.72 24.28
C CYS A 98 -16.88 23.33 25.58
N ASP A 99 -18.19 23.60 25.64
CA ASP A 99 -18.91 24.08 26.84
C ASP A 99 -19.21 22.98 27.86
N ARG A 100 -18.94 21.69 27.54
CA ARG A 100 -19.29 20.55 28.39
C ARG A 100 -18.13 19.55 28.54
N PRO A 101 -17.24 19.76 29.53
CA PRO A 101 -16.07 18.90 29.78
C PRO A 101 -16.37 17.40 29.89
N ALA A 102 -17.52 17.03 30.48
CA ALA A 102 -17.94 15.63 30.59
C ALA A 102 -18.06 14.91 29.22
N THR A 103 -18.37 15.64 28.14
CA THR A 103 -18.43 15.04 26.80
C THR A 103 -17.05 14.76 26.21
N LEU A 104 -16.03 15.51 26.63
CA LEU A 104 -14.63 15.31 26.27
C LEU A 104 -14.07 14.07 26.99
N GLU A 105 -14.34 13.93 28.29
CA GLU A 105 -13.95 12.73 29.07
C GLU A 105 -14.58 11.44 28.52
N ARG A 106 -15.77 11.55 27.92
CA ARG A 106 -16.45 10.41 27.27
C ARG A 106 -15.82 9.94 25.98
N LEU A 107 -14.89 10.71 25.39
CA LEU A 107 -14.11 10.23 24.25
C LEU A 107 -13.29 8.99 24.65
N SER A 108 -12.47 9.10 25.69
CA SER A 108 -11.56 8.03 26.14
C SER A 108 -12.26 6.97 27.00
N SER A 109 -13.29 7.33 27.76
CA SER A 109 -13.99 6.40 28.65
C SER A 109 -15.09 5.57 27.97
N PHE A 110 -15.61 6.01 26.82
CA PHE A 110 -16.72 5.32 26.14
C PHE A 110 -16.54 5.21 24.63
N TRP A 111 -16.45 6.33 23.91
CA TRP A 111 -16.56 6.33 22.45
C TRP A 111 -15.42 5.60 21.76
N LEU A 112 -14.16 5.94 22.07
CA LEU A 112 -13.00 5.32 21.45
C LEU A 112 -12.87 3.83 21.81
N PRO A 113 -13.04 3.39 23.09
CA PRO A 113 -13.13 1.97 23.41
C PRO A 113 -14.23 1.22 22.67
N GLU A 114 -15.41 1.84 22.49
CA GLU A 114 -16.51 1.23 21.74
C GLU A 114 -16.17 1.07 20.25
N LEU A 115 -15.52 2.07 19.63
CA LEU A 115 -15.06 1.96 18.24
C LEU A 115 -14.04 0.81 18.06
N ARG A 116 -13.13 0.62 19.02
CA ARG A 116 -12.21 -0.53 19.05
C ARG A 116 -12.93 -1.85 19.21
N ARG A 117 -13.94 -1.91 20.10
CA ARG A 117 -14.77 -3.11 20.28
C ARG A 117 -15.50 -3.50 19.00
N LEU A 118 -15.88 -2.52 18.18
CA LEU A 118 -16.48 -2.72 16.86
C LEU A 118 -15.45 -3.08 15.77
N GLN A 119 -14.15 -3.10 16.08
CA GLN A 119 -13.05 -3.33 15.15
C GLN A 119 -13.07 -2.37 13.96
N LEU A 120 -13.45 -1.10 14.21
CA LEU A 120 -13.48 -0.09 13.18
C LEU A 120 -12.07 0.18 12.65
N LYS A 121 -11.90 0.12 11.32
CA LYS A 121 -10.63 0.44 10.63
C LYS A 121 -10.58 1.86 10.06
N ALA A 122 -11.71 2.57 10.07
CA ALA A 122 -11.81 3.92 9.55
C ALA A 122 -11.11 4.92 10.48
N PRO A 123 -10.42 5.93 9.93
CA PRO A 123 -9.83 7.02 10.72
C PRO A 123 -10.91 7.82 11.47
N VAL A 124 -10.52 8.34 12.63
CA VAL A 124 -11.36 9.15 13.50
C VAL A 124 -10.87 10.60 13.52
N ILE A 125 -11.76 11.54 13.24
CA ILE A 125 -11.54 12.98 13.41
C ILE A 125 -12.28 13.40 14.69
N VAL A 126 -11.54 13.82 15.71
CA VAL A 126 -12.16 14.31 16.96
C VAL A 126 -12.50 15.78 16.80
N VAL A 127 -13.75 16.15 17.09
CA VAL A 127 -14.26 17.51 16.85
C VAL A 127 -14.86 18.11 18.10
N GLY A 128 -14.28 19.20 18.58
CA GLY A 128 -14.86 20.05 19.61
C GLY A 128 -15.81 21.05 19.00
N CYS A 129 -17.11 20.86 19.19
CA CYS A 129 -18.13 21.78 18.71
C CYS A 129 -18.41 22.88 19.73
N LYS A 130 -19.04 23.97 19.26
CA LYS A 130 -19.43 25.13 20.07
C LYS A 130 -18.24 25.87 20.69
N LEU A 131 -17.17 26.03 19.90
CA LEU A 131 -15.99 26.80 20.30
C LEU A 131 -16.34 28.22 20.77
N ASP A 132 -17.44 28.80 20.27
CA ASP A 132 -17.97 30.10 20.71
C ASP A 132 -18.44 30.16 22.16
N LEU A 133 -18.66 29.02 22.81
CA LEU A 133 -19.05 28.87 24.21
C LEU A 133 -17.92 28.35 25.10
N ARG A 134 -16.70 28.20 24.55
CA ARG A 134 -15.54 27.72 25.29
C ARG A 134 -15.14 28.76 26.34
N ASP A 135 -14.88 28.30 27.57
CA ASP A 135 -14.34 29.14 28.63
C ASP A 135 -12.85 29.43 28.37
N GLU A 136 -12.46 30.70 28.42
CA GLU A 136 -11.08 31.17 28.18
C GLU A 136 -10.07 30.58 29.19
N GLN A 137 -10.54 30.12 30.35
CA GLN A 137 -9.71 29.54 31.40
C GLN A 137 -9.45 28.04 31.20
N GLN A 138 -10.05 27.42 30.17
CA GLN A 138 -9.82 26.01 29.88
C GLN A 138 -8.42 25.75 29.31
N VAL A 139 -7.85 24.61 29.72
CA VAL A 139 -6.59 24.06 29.23
C VAL A 139 -6.57 23.98 27.70
N SER A 140 -5.40 24.15 27.08
CA SER A 140 -5.28 24.11 25.61
C SER A 140 -5.69 22.74 25.05
N LEU A 141 -6.23 22.73 23.83
CA LEU A 141 -6.69 21.51 23.17
C LEU A 141 -5.55 20.49 23.03
N GLU A 142 -4.36 20.97 22.67
CA GLU A 142 -3.17 20.15 22.47
C GLU A 142 -2.78 19.41 23.75
N GLN A 143 -2.83 20.09 24.91
CA GLN A 143 -2.47 19.51 26.19
C GLN A 143 -3.45 18.39 26.61
N VAL A 144 -4.74 18.55 26.33
CA VAL A 144 -5.74 17.54 26.68
C VAL A 144 -5.75 16.38 25.69
N MET A 145 -5.54 16.65 24.40
CA MET A 145 -5.61 15.63 23.34
C MET A 145 -4.34 14.82 23.16
N ALA A 146 -3.15 15.37 23.46
CA ALA A 146 -1.89 14.63 23.36
C ALA A 146 -1.91 13.24 24.01
N PRO A 147 -2.32 13.07 25.29
CA PRO A 147 -2.37 11.74 25.92
C PRO A 147 -3.44 10.82 25.31
N ILE A 148 -4.55 11.39 24.82
CA ILE A 148 -5.62 10.61 24.18
C ILE A 148 -5.14 10.06 22.84
N MET A 149 -4.52 10.90 21.99
CA MET A 149 -4.00 10.46 20.68
C MET A 149 -2.86 9.45 20.81
N GLN A 150 -2.05 9.52 21.88
CA GLN A 150 -1.06 8.48 22.19
C GLN A 150 -1.73 7.13 22.51
N SER A 151 -2.86 7.16 23.21
CA SER A 151 -3.61 5.96 23.59
C SER A 151 -4.49 5.43 22.46
N PHE A 152 -4.92 6.30 21.54
CA PHE A 152 -5.89 6.07 20.48
C PHE A 152 -5.35 6.51 19.11
N ARG A 153 -4.55 5.61 18.50
CA ARG A 153 -3.86 5.83 17.20
C ARG A 153 -4.82 5.95 16.01
N GLU A 154 -6.05 5.52 16.16
CA GLU A 154 -7.11 5.71 15.15
C GLU A 154 -7.53 7.18 14.99
N ILE A 155 -7.16 8.05 15.94
CA ILE A 155 -7.38 9.50 15.84
C ILE A 155 -6.33 10.10 14.92
N GLU A 156 -6.77 10.58 13.75
CA GLU A 156 -5.87 11.23 12.79
C GLU A 156 -5.63 12.70 13.15
N THR A 157 -6.69 13.41 13.55
CA THR A 157 -6.57 14.81 13.97
C THR A 157 -7.69 15.21 14.92
N CYS A 158 -7.47 16.32 15.61
CA CYS A 158 -8.42 16.97 16.50
C CYS A 158 -8.62 18.43 16.07
N ILE A 159 -9.87 18.86 16.01
CA ILE A 159 -10.25 20.21 15.53
C ILE A 159 -11.35 20.77 16.42
N GLU A 160 -11.23 22.03 16.81
CA GLU A 160 -12.35 22.76 17.41
C GLU A 160 -13.03 23.64 16.35
N CYS A 161 -14.36 23.73 16.40
CA CYS A 161 -15.16 24.45 15.44
C CYS A 161 -16.36 25.15 16.11
N SER A 162 -16.87 26.18 15.45
CA SER A 162 -18.13 26.83 15.82
C SER A 162 -19.04 26.90 14.61
N ALA A 163 -20.12 26.12 14.65
CA ALA A 163 -21.19 26.22 13.64
C ALA A 163 -21.88 27.61 13.68
N LEU A 164 -21.97 28.23 14.86
CA LEU A 164 -22.58 29.56 15.02
C LEU A 164 -21.75 30.65 14.35
N ARG A 165 -20.42 30.62 14.58
CA ARG A 165 -19.49 31.61 14.04
C ARG A 165 -18.88 31.22 12.69
N GLN A 166 -19.27 30.06 12.13
CA GLN A 166 -18.68 29.48 10.91
C GLN A 166 -17.15 29.31 10.99
N ILE A 167 -16.64 28.92 12.16
CA ILE A 167 -15.21 28.70 12.39
C ILE A 167 -14.91 27.22 12.17
N GLN A 168 -13.97 26.93 11.25
CA GLN A 168 -13.42 25.59 10.99
C GLN A 168 -14.44 24.51 10.58
N VAL A 169 -15.63 24.90 10.12
CA VAL A 169 -16.71 23.97 9.76
C VAL A 169 -16.37 23.13 8.52
N PRO A 170 -15.95 23.72 7.37
CA PRO A 170 -15.48 22.95 6.22
C PRO A 170 -14.27 22.07 6.52
N GLU A 171 -13.36 22.56 7.36
CA GLU A 171 -12.09 21.92 7.71
C GLU A 171 -12.31 20.55 8.32
N VAL A 172 -13.31 20.39 9.19
CA VAL A 172 -13.66 19.08 9.79
C VAL A 172 -13.84 17.99 8.72
N PHE A 173 -14.62 18.29 7.69
CA PHE A 173 -14.94 17.30 6.64
C PHE A 173 -13.85 17.22 5.58
N TYR A 174 -13.10 18.30 5.37
CA TYR A 174 -11.87 18.28 4.57
C TYR A 174 -10.84 17.32 5.17
N TYR A 175 -10.54 17.40 6.46
CA TYR A 175 -9.61 16.50 7.12
C TYR A 175 -10.13 15.06 7.19
N ALA A 176 -11.44 14.86 7.36
CA ALA A 176 -12.05 13.53 7.25
C ALA A 176 -11.84 12.92 5.85
N GLN A 177 -12.02 13.70 4.78
CA GLN A 177 -11.73 13.25 3.43
C GLN A 177 -10.24 12.97 3.23
N LYS A 178 -9.36 13.87 3.67
CA LYS A 178 -7.90 13.69 3.54
C LYS A 178 -7.40 12.44 4.27
N ALA A 179 -7.89 12.15 5.47
CA ALA A 179 -7.54 10.94 6.22
C ALA A 179 -7.87 9.64 5.46
N VAL A 180 -8.96 9.64 4.69
CA VAL A 180 -9.35 8.50 3.84
C VAL A 180 -8.53 8.43 2.57
N LEU A 181 -8.34 9.57 1.91
CA LEU A 181 -7.66 9.66 0.63
C LEU A 181 -6.14 9.64 0.77
N HIS A 182 -5.57 9.85 1.95
CA HIS A 182 -4.13 9.93 2.17
C HIS A 182 -3.75 9.30 3.51
N PRO A 183 -4.00 8.00 3.71
CA PRO A 183 -3.86 7.37 5.02
C PRO A 183 -2.40 7.39 5.50
N THR A 184 -2.20 7.72 6.79
CA THR A 184 -0.87 7.75 7.42
C THR A 184 -0.35 6.35 7.70
N ALA A 185 -1.24 5.44 8.12
CA ALA A 185 -0.93 4.11 8.61
C ALA A 185 -0.01 3.25 7.72
N PRO A 186 -0.13 3.21 6.39
CA PRO A 186 0.78 2.41 5.55
C PRO A 186 2.15 3.09 5.33
N LEU A 187 2.25 4.41 5.50
CA LEU A 187 3.47 5.18 5.19
C LEU A 187 4.46 5.20 6.36
N PHE A 188 3.96 5.44 7.58
CA PHE A 188 4.78 5.86 8.70
C PHE A 188 4.42 5.14 9.98
N ASP A 189 5.44 4.80 10.76
CA ASP A 189 5.33 4.26 12.10
C ASP A 189 5.53 5.39 13.11
N GLN A 190 4.45 5.75 13.81
CA GLN A 190 4.47 6.86 14.75
C GLN A 190 5.24 6.52 16.04
N GLU A 191 5.47 5.26 16.36
CA GLU A 191 6.26 4.86 17.54
C GLU A 191 7.75 4.94 17.25
N LEU A 192 8.15 4.41 16.10
CA LEU A 192 9.54 4.43 15.66
C LEU A 192 9.95 5.77 15.03
N GLN A 193 8.99 6.68 14.79
CA GLN A 193 9.20 7.94 14.05
C GLN A 193 9.94 7.70 12.73
N ALA A 194 9.51 6.67 12.00
CA ALA A 194 10.19 6.21 10.79
C ALA A 194 9.20 5.77 9.71
N LEU A 195 9.65 5.82 8.45
CA LEU A 195 8.91 5.24 7.33
C LEU A 195 8.79 3.72 7.53
N LYS A 196 7.61 3.16 7.21
CA LYS A 196 7.42 1.71 7.25
C LYS A 196 8.22 1.01 6.14
N PRO A 197 8.68 -0.23 6.34
CA PRO A 197 9.51 -0.95 5.37
C PRO A 197 8.94 -0.96 3.94
N ARG A 198 7.63 -1.19 3.78
CA ARG A 198 6.97 -1.20 2.47
C ARG A 198 7.01 0.17 1.78
N CYS A 199 6.83 1.25 2.55
CA CYS A 199 6.93 2.62 2.04
C CYS A 199 8.36 2.93 1.57
N VAL A 200 9.37 2.54 2.37
CA VAL A 200 10.78 2.67 2.00
C VAL A 200 11.10 1.92 0.70
N ARG A 201 10.66 0.66 0.57
CA ARG A 201 10.85 -0.16 -0.63
C ARG A 201 10.22 0.48 -1.87
N ALA A 202 9.01 1.04 -1.73
CA ALA A 202 8.31 1.72 -2.82
C ALA A 202 9.00 3.02 -3.26
N LEU A 203 9.41 3.86 -2.29
CA LEU A 203 10.16 5.08 -2.55
C LEU A 203 11.55 4.79 -3.13
N LYS A 204 12.22 3.72 -2.69
CA LYS A 204 13.48 3.23 -3.29
C LYS A 204 13.30 2.89 -4.76
N ARG A 205 12.22 2.16 -5.11
CA ARG A 205 11.90 1.87 -6.51
C ARG A 205 11.69 3.15 -7.32
N ILE A 206 10.97 4.12 -6.76
CA ILE A 206 10.72 5.40 -7.42
C ILE A 206 12.02 6.16 -7.65
N PHE A 207 12.90 6.21 -6.65
CA PHE A 207 14.23 6.80 -6.77
C PHE A 207 15.02 6.18 -7.92
N ILE A 208 15.11 4.84 -7.97
CA ILE A 208 15.83 4.12 -9.03
C ILE A 208 15.24 4.37 -10.43
N ILE A 209 13.93 4.60 -10.54
CA ILE A 209 13.29 4.94 -11.82
C ILE A 209 13.63 6.38 -12.25
N CYS A 210 13.89 7.28 -11.30
CA CYS A 210 14.19 8.68 -11.57
C CYS A 210 15.68 8.96 -11.74
N ASP A 211 16.54 8.11 -11.19
CA ASP A 211 17.99 8.11 -11.36
C ASP A 211 18.31 7.53 -12.75
N ASN A 212 18.36 8.42 -13.75
CA ASN A 212 18.46 8.05 -15.16
C ASN A 212 19.87 7.60 -15.52
N ASP A 213 20.89 8.23 -14.94
CA ASP A 213 22.30 7.89 -15.19
C ASP A 213 22.84 6.81 -14.23
N LYS A 214 22.07 6.45 -13.19
CA LYS A 214 22.34 5.37 -12.24
C LYS A 214 23.57 5.64 -11.39
N ASP A 215 23.84 6.91 -11.10
CA ASP A 215 24.99 7.32 -10.27
C ASP A 215 24.69 7.26 -8.76
N GLY A 216 23.44 6.95 -8.37
CA GLY A 216 23.01 6.82 -6.99
C GLY A 216 22.55 8.12 -6.34
N ALA A 217 22.39 9.19 -7.12
CA ALA A 217 21.85 10.48 -6.69
C ALA A 217 20.88 11.05 -7.74
N LEU A 218 19.98 11.94 -7.30
CA LEU A 218 19.16 12.73 -8.21
C LEU A 218 19.82 14.10 -8.39
N SER A 219 20.32 14.33 -9.59
CA SER A 219 20.84 15.62 -10.05
C SER A 219 19.76 16.71 -10.05
N ASP A 220 20.14 17.98 -10.24
CA ASP A 220 19.17 19.08 -10.36
C ASP A 220 18.19 18.87 -11.52
N VAL A 221 18.66 18.25 -12.61
CA VAL A 221 17.85 17.95 -13.79
C VAL A 221 16.83 16.87 -13.46
N GLU A 222 17.25 15.75 -12.87
CA GLU A 222 16.37 14.64 -12.52
C GLU A 222 15.38 15.01 -11.42
N LEU A 223 15.80 15.81 -10.43
CA LEU A 223 14.90 16.35 -9.40
C LEU A 223 13.81 17.23 -10.02
N ASN A 224 14.16 18.08 -11.00
CA ASN A 224 13.18 18.90 -11.68
C ASN A 224 12.25 18.06 -12.58
N GLU A 225 12.77 17.06 -13.29
CA GLU A 225 11.95 16.12 -14.08
C GLU A 225 10.99 15.33 -13.19
N PHE A 226 11.47 14.83 -12.06
CA PHE A 226 10.66 14.18 -11.03
C PHE A 226 9.54 15.09 -10.53
N GLN A 227 9.85 16.35 -10.23
CA GLN A 227 8.86 17.33 -9.79
C GLN A 227 7.81 17.56 -10.87
N VAL A 228 8.22 17.82 -12.11
CA VAL A 228 7.29 18.06 -13.22
C VAL A 228 6.40 16.84 -13.44
N ARG A 229 6.97 15.63 -13.38
CA ARG A 229 6.23 14.37 -13.50
C ARG A 229 5.16 14.24 -12.41
N CYS A 230 5.49 14.51 -11.16
CA CYS A 230 4.59 14.29 -10.03
C CYS A 230 3.56 15.41 -9.83
N PHE A 231 3.99 16.67 -9.98
CA PHE A 231 3.23 17.85 -9.56
C PHE A 231 2.85 18.79 -10.70
N ASN A 232 3.27 18.50 -11.94
CA ASN A 232 3.03 19.33 -13.13
C ASN A 232 3.51 20.79 -12.96
N ALA A 233 4.56 21.00 -12.16
CA ALA A 233 5.17 22.30 -11.93
C ALA A 233 6.69 22.12 -11.78
N PRO A 234 7.53 22.92 -12.45
CA PRO A 234 8.98 22.86 -12.27
C PRO A 234 9.41 23.50 -10.95
N LEU A 235 10.60 23.13 -10.46
CA LEU A 235 11.26 23.84 -9.36
C LEU A 235 12.23 24.87 -9.93
N GLN A 236 12.25 26.06 -9.35
CA GLN A 236 13.31 27.03 -9.59
C GLN A 236 14.63 26.52 -8.99
N PRO A 237 15.80 26.86 -9.58
CA PRO A 237 17.10 26.44 -9.05
C PRO A 237 17.33 26.81 -7.58
N THR A 238 16.77 27.94 -7.14
CA THR A 238 16.80 28.39 -5.74
C THR A 238 15.99 27.49 -4.81
N GLU A 239 14.86 26.94 -5.28
CA GLU A 239 14.02 26.01 -4.53
C GLU A 239 14.72 24.65 -4.40
N ILE A 240 15.35 24.15 -5.46
CA ILE A 240 16.14 22.91 -5.45
C ILE A 240 17.29 23.03 -4.44
N SER A 241 18.03 24.14 -4.52
CA SER A 241 19.11 24.44 -3.58
C SER A 241 18.59 24.52 -2.13
N GLY A 242 17.40 25.10 -1.94
CA GLY A 242 16.73 25.17 -0.64
C GLY A 242 16.38 23.81 -0.07
N VAL A 243 15.81 22.90 -0.89
CA VAL A 243 15.50 21.52 -0.48
C VAL A 243 16.78 20.77 -0.10
N LYS A 244 17.81 20.81 -0.97
CA LYS A 244 19.10 20.17 -0.70
C LYS A 244 19.72 20.67 0.60
N ARG A 245 19.68 21.98 0.86
CA ARG A 245 20.17 22.56 2.11
C ARG A 245 19.43 22.04 3.34
N VAL A 246 18.10 21.98 3.30
CA VAL A 246 17.30 21.45 4.43
C VAL A 246 17.63 19.99 4.71
N VAL A 247 17.85 19.19 3.67
CA VAL A 247 18.30 17.80 3.81
C VAL A 247 19.69 17.75 4.41
N GLN A 248 20.66 18.47 3.83
CA GLN A 248 22.06 18.47 4.26
C GLN A 248 22.26 18.92 5.71
N GLU A 249 21.47 19.90 6.18
CA GLU A 249 21.52 20.40 7.56
C GLU A 249 21.13 19.34 8.59
N LYS A 250 20.23 18.41 8.24
CA LYS A 250 19.72 17.37 9.15
C LYS A 250 20.31 15.98 8.88
N MET A 251 20.73 15.74 7.65
CA MET A 251 21.22 14.47 7.13
C MET A 251 22.38 14.75 6.15
N PRO A 252 23.62 14.90 6.64
CA PRO A 252 24.78 15.27 5.81
C PRO A 252 25.08 14.29 4.67
N GLU A 253 24.73 13.02 4.82
CA GLU A 253 24.82 11.99 3.78
C GLU A 253 23.65 12.01 2.78
N GLY A 254 22.66 12.86 3.03
CA GLY A 254 21.47 13.02 2.20
C GLY A 254 21.71 13.75 0.89
N VAL A 255 22.80 14.53 0.78
CA VAL A 255 23.23 15.17 -0.47
C VAL A 255 24.73 14.92 -0.66
N ASN A 256 25.12 14.56 -1.88
CA ASN A 256 26.51 14.40 -2.29
C ASN A 256 26.81 15.35 -3.47
N GLU A 257 27.98 15.18 -4.11
CA GLU A 257 28.41 16.01 -5.24
C GLU A 257 27.49 15.84 -6.47
N SER A 258 26.93 14.65 -6.67
CA SER A 258 26.00 14.35 -7.76
C SER A 258 24.60 14.89 -7.52
N GLY A 259 24.12 14.91 -6.26
CA GLY A 259 22.80 15.42 -5.94
C GLY A 259 22.16 14.83 -4.69
N LEU A 260 20.84 14.68 -4.71
CA LEU A 260 20.07 14.14 -3.59
C LEU A 260 20.20 12.61 -3.58
N THR A 261 20.76 12.04 -2.52
CA THR A 261 20.95 10.59 -2.41
C THR A 261 19.63 9.88 -2.06
N LEU A 262 19.58 8.55 -2.18
CA LEU A 262 18.43 7.76 -1.73
C LEU A 262 18.09 8.04 -0.26
N THR A 263 19.11 8.13 0.61
CA THR A 263 18.93 8.46 2.03
C THR A 263 18.28 9.83 2.20
N GLY A 264 18.75 10.85 1.46
CA GLY A 264 18.16 12.18 1.46
C GLY A 264 16.73 12.21 0.94
N PHE A 265 16.44 11.43 -0.11
CA PHE A 265 15.10 11.30 -0.69
C PHE A 265 14.10 10.68 0.31
N LEU A 266 14.49 9.60 0.98
CA LEU A 266 13.67 8.97 2.03
C LEU A 266 13.46 9.93 3.22
N PHE A 267 14.52 10.61 3.65
CA PHE A 267 14.45 11.61 4.71
C PHE A 267 13.46 12.75 4.38
N LEU A 268 13.49 13.25 3.14
CA LEU A 268 12.59 14.30 2.69
C LEU A 268 11.11 13.87 2.78
N HIS A 269 10.81 12.63 2.37
CA HIS A 269 9.46 12.07 2.47
C HIS A 269 9.02 11.84 3.92
N ALA A 270 9.91 11.40 4.80
CA ALA A 270 9.65 11.33 6.23
C ALA A 270 9.30 12.72 6.80
N LEU A 271 10.08 13.75 6.43
CA LEU A 271 9.84 15.13 6.86
C LEU A 271 8.48 15.67 6.39
N PHE A 272 8.06 15.37 5.16
CA PHE A 272 6.72 15.76 4.68
C PHE A 272 5.62 15.14 5.53
N ILE A 273 5.75 13.87 5.88
CA ILE A 273 4.76 13.15 6.71
C ILE A 273 4.70 13.74 8.12
N GLU A 274 5.85 13.97 8.75
CA GLU A 274 5.93 14.61 10.08
C GLU A 274 5.32 16.03 10.11
N LYS A 275 5.39 16.75 8.99
CA LYS A 275 4.77 18.08 8.83
C LYS A 275 3.29 18.01 8.43
N GLY A 276 2.66 16.84 8.42
CA GLY A 276 1.27 16.64 8.04
C GLY A 276 0.98 16.77 6.54
N ARG A 277 2.02 16.81 5.70
CA ARG A 277 1.93 16.94 4.23
C ARG A 277 1.91 15.56 3.55
N LEU A 278 1.02 14.68 4.02
CA LEU A 278 0.88 13.31 3.52
C LEU A 278 0.58 13.26 2.02
N GLU A 279 -0.16 14.25 1.52
CA GLU A 279 -0.55 14.36 0.12
C GLU A 279 0.64 14.42 -0.84
N THR A 280 1.76 15.02 -0.44
CA THR A 280 2.98 15.09 -1.26
C THR A 280 3.51 13.69 -1.53
N THR A 281 3.69 12.88 -0.48
CA THR A 281 4.17 11.49 -0.60
C THR A 281 3.19 10.60 -1.36
N TRP A 282 1.89 10.73 -1.06
CA TRP A 282 0.85 9.96 -1.77
C TRP A 282 0.73 10.31 -3.24
N THR A 283 0.90 11.59 -3.61
CA THR A 283 0.89 12.03 -5.01
C THR A 283 2.02 11.35 -5.79
N VAL A 284 3.22 11.31 -5.19
CA VAL A 284 4.37 10.61 -5.77
C VAL A 284 4.06 9.12 -5.92
N LEU A 285 3.67 8.43 -4.85
CA LEU A 285 3.33 7.00 -4.90
C LEU A 285 2.30 6.68 -6.00
N ARG A 286 1.21 7.45 -6.07
CA ARG A 286 0.16 7.27 -7.08
C ARG A 286 0.67 7.51 -8.50
N LYS A 287 1.50 8.53 -8.72
CA LYS A 287 2.09 8.81 -10.04
C LYS A 287 2.93 7.64 -10.57
N PHE A 288 3.50 6.85 -9.66
CA PHE A 288 4.27 5.65 -9.99
C PHE A 288 3.46 4.35 -9.87
N GLY A 289 2.13 4.46 -9.78
CA GLY A 289 1.22 3.33 -9.91
C GLY A 289 0.90 2.59 -8.62
N TYR A 290 1.20 3.16 -7.46
CA TYR A 290 0.87 2.55 -6.17
C TYR A 290 -0.55 2.87 -5.69
N ASP A 291 -1.18 1.90 -5.04
CA ASP A 291 -2.44 2.03 -4.30
C ASP A 291 -2.23 2.38 -2.81
N ASN A 292 -3.31 2.40 -2.02
CA ASN A 292 -3.28 2.71 -0.59
C ASN A 292 -2.63 1.61 0.28
N ASP A 293 -2.44 0.40 -0.26
CA ASP A 293 -1.69 -0.69 0.39
C ASP A 293 -0.20 -0.68 0.02
N ILE A 294 0.23 0.31 -0.76
CA ILE A 294 1.57 0.47 -1.32
C ILE A 294 1.94 -0.76 -2.16
N LYS A 295 0.99 -1.20 -3.00
CA LYS A 295 1.18 -2.20 -4.05
C LYS A 295 0.91 -1.57 -5.40
N LEU A 296 1.48 -2.12 -6.47
CA LEU A 296 1.17 -1.67 -7.82
C LEU A 296 -0.28 -2.01 -8.11
N ARG A 297 -1.02 -1.03 -8.61
CA ARG A 297 -2.45 -1.19 -8.89
C ARG A 297 -2.68 -2.28 -9.93
N ASP A 298 -3.78 -3.02 -9.76
CA ASP A 298 -4.16 -4.13 -10.63
C ASP A 298 -4.28 -3.73 -12.12
N ASP A 299 -4.67 -2.49 -12.44
CA ASP A 299 -4.76 -2.02 -13.83
C ASP A 299 -3.40 -2.01 -14.56
N LEU A 300 -2.29 -2.02 -13.81
CA LEU A 300 -0.93 -2.02 -14.35
C LEU A 300 -0.33 -3.42 -14.43
N ILE A 301 -0.83 -4.38 -13.64
CA ILE A 301 -0.19 -5.70 -13.44
C ILE A 301 -1.10 -6.89 -13.78
N ALA A 302 -2.40 -6.67 -13.91
CA ALA A 302 -3.37 -7.73 -14.20
C ALA A 302 -4.03 -7.48 -15.56
N MET A 303 -3.94 -8.46 -16.45
CA MET A 303 -4.75 -8.49 -17.68
C MET A 303 -5.62 -9.76 -17.73
N PRO A 304 -6.88 -9.66 -18.16
CA PRO A 304 -7.72 -10.84 -18.36
C PRO A 304 -7.15 -11.72 -19.48
N ILE A 305 -6.52 -12.84 -19.13
CA ILE A 305 -6.05 -13.81 -20.12
C ILE A 305 -7.15 -14.84 -20.37
N LYS A 306 -7.74 -14.81 -21.56
CA LYS A 306 -8.63 -15.87 -22.03
C LYS A 306 -7.81 -17.10 -22.39
N ARG A 307 -7.84 -18.12 -21.53
CA ARG A 307 -7.17 -19.41 -21.75
C ARG A 307 -8.12 -20.59 -21.51
N ALA A 308 -7.89 -21.70 -22.22
CA ALA A 308 -8.58 -22.95 -21.93
C ALA A 308 -8.02 -23.60 -20.64
N PRO A 309 -8.79 -24.48 -19.95
CA PRO A 309 -8.34 -25.11 -18.70
C PRO A 309 -7.05 -25.93 -18.81
N ASP A 310 -6.70 -26.39 -20.01
CA ASP A 310 -5.48 -27.16 -20.26
C ASP A 310 -4.29 -26.31 -20.73
N GLN A 311 -4.45 -24.98 -20.81
CA GLN A 311 -3.38 -24.04 -21.16
C GLN A 311 -2.80 -23.38 -19.92
N THR A 312 -1.50 -23.15 -19.95
CA THR A 312 -0.70 -22.52 -18.90
C THR A 312 0.00 -21.28 -19.47
N LEU A 313 0.51 -20.42 -18.59
CA LEU A 313 1.41 -19.33 -18.98
C LEU A 313 2.84 -19.76 -18.66
N GLU A 314 3.74 -19.51 -19.60
CA GLU A 314 5.17 -19.70 -19.44
C GLU A 314 5.86 -18.37 -19.72
N MET A 315 6.99 -18.11 -19.05
CA MET A 315 7.81 -16.93 -19.28
C MET A 315 8.38 -16.97 -20.70
N THR A 316 8.47 -15.81 -21.36
CA THR A 316 9.19 -15.69 -22.64
C THR A 316 10.70 -15.81 -22.44
N SER A 317 11.43 -16.08 -23.53
CA SER A 317 12.90 -16.08 -23.51
C SER A 317 13.46 -14.74 -23.05
N GLU A 318 12.82 -13.63 -23.44
CA GLU A 318 13.19 -12.28 -23.01
C GLU A 318 13.12 -12.12 -21.49
N VAL A 319 12.05 -12.61 -20.85
CA VAL A 319 11.93 -12.59 -19.39
C VAL A 319 12.98 -13.49 -18.75
N VAL A 320 13.24 -14.67 -19.31
CA VAL A 320 14.28 -15.58 -18.79
C VAL A 320 15.67 -14.94 -18.88
N ASP A 321 16.01 -14.29 -20.00
CA ASP A 321 17.30 -13.61 -20.18
C ASP A 321 17.44 -12.41 -19.23
N PHE A 322 16.37 -11.64 -19.05
CA PHE A 322 16.31 -10.57 -18.05
C PHE A 322 16.57 -11.11 -16.64
N LEU A 323 15.90 -12.20 -16.26
CA LEU A 323 16.06 -12.84 -14.96
C LEU A 323 17.47 -13.39 -14.75
N ARG A 324 18.12 -13.95 -15.80
CA ARG A 324 19.54 -14.35 -15.75
C ARG A 324 20.45 -13.15 -15.50
N GLY A 325 20.19 -12.02 -16.16
CA GLY A 325 20.93 -10.78 -15.94
C GLY A 325 20.79 -10.25 -14.52
N ILE A 326 19.56 -10.25 -13.98
CA ILE A 326 19.30 -9.87 -12.58
C ILE A 326 19.99 -10.82 -11.61
N PHE A 327 19.93 -12.13 -11.84
CA PHE A 327 20.62 -13.10 -10.98
C PHE A 327 22.12 -12.77 -10.88
N ASN A 328 22.80 -12.61 -12.02
CA ASN A 328 24.23 -12.32 -12.05
C ASN A 328 24.60 -10.97 -11.42
N MET A 329 23.68 -9.99 -11.45
CA MET A 329 23.89 -8.69 -10.83
C MET A 329 23.89 -8.77 -9.29
N PHE A 330 23.13 -9.71 -8.72
CA PHE A 330 22.99 -9.87 -7.26
C PHE A 330 23.81 -11.02 -6.69
N ASP A 331 24.40 -11.87 -7.52
CA ASP A 331 25.41 -12.88 -7.15
C ASP A 331 26.76 -12.19 -6.98
N ILE A 332 26.95 -11.54 -5.82
CA ILE A 332 28.06 -10.61 -5.60
C ILE A 332 29.40 -11.37 -5.53
N ASP A 333 29.38 -12.56 -4.95
CA ASP A 333 30.57 -13.41 -4.79
C ASP A 333 30.79 -14.35 -5.99
N ASN A 334 29.87 -14.37 -6.97
CA ASN A 334 29.92 -15.19 -8.18
C ASN A 334 30.02 -16.69 -7.87
N ASP A 335 29.37 -17.14 -6.80
CA ASP A 335 29.33 -18.55 -6.40
C ASP A 335 28.26 -19.36 -7.17
N GLY A 336 27.44 -18.69 -7.98
CA GLY A 336 26.36 -19.28 -8.75
C GLY A 336 25.10 -19.55 -7.95
N ALA A 337 24.95 -18.96 -6.76
CA ALA A 337 23.83 -19.16 -5.86
C ALA A 337 23.50 -17.92 -4.99
N LEU A 338 22.28 -17.39 -5.14
CA LEU A 338 21.86 -16.24 -4.33
C LEU A 338 21.55 -16.62 -2.88
N LEU A 339 22.31 -16.06 -1.95
CA LEU A 339 22.07 -16.17 -0.52
C LEU A 339 20.76 -15.47 -0.10
N PRO A 340 20.19 -15.80 1.07
CA PRO A 340 18.97 -15.15 1.56
C PRO A 340 19.05 -13.62 1.65
N THR A 341 20.22 -13.06 1.94
CA THR A 341 20.47 -11.61 1.98
C THR A 341 20.45 -11.00 0.59
N GLU A 342 21.07 -11.64 -0.40
CA GLU A 342 21.09 -11.18 -1.79
C GLU A 342 19.70 -11.25 -2.42
N LEU A 343 18.91 -12.27 -2.09
CA LEU A 343 17.49 -12.35 -2.47
C LEU A 343 16.66 -11.22 -1.85
N GLU A 344 16.95 -10.84 -0.60
CA GLU A 344 16.28 -9.71 0.05
C GLU A 344 16.63 -8.39 -0.63
N ASP A 345 17.89 -8.21 -1.05
CA ASP A 345 18.33 -7.05 -1.81
C ASP A 345 17.72 -7.00 -3.22
N LEU A 346 17.64 -8.14 -3.91
CA LEU A 346 16.98 -8.28 -5.21
C LEU A 346 15.52 -7.83 -5.15
N PHE A 347 14.79 -8.27 -4.12
CA PHE A 347 13.39 -7.88 -3.92
C PHE A 347 13.21 -6.61 -3.07
N SER A 348 14.26 -5.80 -2.88
CA SER A 348 14.21 -4.58 -2.05
C SER A 348 13.33 -3.46 -2.64
N THR A 349 12.86 -3.60 -3.87
CA THR A 349 11.89 -2.72 -4.53
C THR A 349 10.47 -3.31 -4.60
N ALA A 350 10.31 -4.58 -4.20
CA ALA A 350 9.00 -5.22 -4.06
C ALA A 350 8.39 -4.94 -2.67
N PRO A 351 7.08 -5.12 -2.46
CA PRO A 351 6.43 -4.90 -1.17
C PRO A 351 6.99 -5.79 -0.06
N GLU A 352 7.38 -7.00 -0.43
CA GLU A 352 8.06 -8.03 0.38
C GLU A 352 8.74 -9.03 -0.57
N ASN A 353 9.64 -9.86 -0.05
CA ASN A 353 10.20 -10.97 -0.83
C ASN A 353 9.09 -12.03 -1.04
N PRO A 354 8.70 -12.35 -2.29
CA PRO A 354 7.59 -13.25 -2.57
C PRO A 354 7.88 -14.70 -2.18
N TRP A 355 9.13 -15.05 -1.86
CA TRP A 355 9.55 -16.43 -1.65
C TRP A 355 9.79 -16.85 -0.20
N ILE A 356 9.38 -16.02 0.77
CA ILE A 356 9.57 -16.28 2.20
C ILE A 356 8.48 -17.17 2.80
N SER A 357 7.34 -17.33 2.11
CA SER A 357 6.17 -18.09 2.54
C SER A 357 5.88 -19.26 1.61
N ASP A 358 5.03 -20.19 2.06
CA ASP A 358 4.50 -21.25 1.19
C ASP A 358 3.72 -20.64 0.02
N PRO A 359 3.83 -21.19 -1.20
CA PRO A 359 4.49 -22.45 -1.56
C PRO A 359 5.99 -22.35 -1.89
N TYR A 360 6.63 -21.19 -1.70
CA TYR A 360 7.96 -20.88 -2.28
C TYR A 360 9.15 -21.10 -1.35
N LYS A 361 8.95 -21.03 -0.03
CA LYS A 361 10.01 -21.03 0.99
C LYS A 361 11.02 -22.17 0.83
N ASP A 362 10.52 -23.36 0.48
CA ASP A 362 11.30 -24.59 0.45
C ASP A 362 11.03 -25.49 -0.76
N CYS A 363 10.60 -24.90 -1.87
CA CYS A 363 10.24 -25.66 -3.06
C CYS A 363 11.38 -25.88 -4.06
N ALA A 364 12.56 -25.29 -3.87
CA ALA A 364 13.68 -25.43 -4.80
C ALA A 364 14.94 -25.94 -4.10
N GLU A 365 15.86 -26.47 -4.90
CA GLU A 365 17.20 -26.86 -4.47
C GLU A 365 17.97 -25.63 -3.93
N LYS A 366 18.71 -25.85 -2.85
CA LYS A 366 19.59 -24.85 -2.23
C LYS A 366 20.94 -25.50 -2.00
N ASN A 367 22.01 -24.73 -2.12
CA ASN A 367 23.36 -25.18 -1.76
C ASN A 367 23.48 -25.39 -0.24
N VAL A 368 24.65 -25.83 0.22
CA VAL A 368 24.92 -26.14 1.65
C VAL A 368 24.79 -24.90 2.55
N LEU A 369 25.01 -23.70 2.00
CA LEU A 369 24.87 -22.42 2.69
C LEU A 369 23.43 -21.85 2.63
N GLY A 370 22.51 -22.55 1.97
CA GLY A 370 21.13 -22.11 1.78
C GLY A 370 20.90 -21.18 0.60
N GLY A 371 21.93 -20.97 -0.23
CA GLY A 371 21.88 -20.18 -1.47
C GLY A 371 21.07 -20.87 -2.57
N LEU A 372 20.34 -20.08 -3.35
CA LEU A 372 19.46 -20.53 -4.42
C LEU A 372 20.21 -20.49 -5.76
N SER A 373 20.44 -21.64 -6.38
CA SER A 373 21.09 -21.71 -7.69
C SER A 373 20.31 -20.98 -8.79
N LEU A 374 20.95 -20.64 -9.90
CA LEU A 374 20.29 -20.03 -11.05
C LEU A 374 19.09 -20.87 -11.55
N GLU A 375 19.26 -22.18 -11.61
CA GLU A 375 18.19 -23.11 -12.01
C GLU A 375 17.04 -23.12 -11.00
N GLY A 376 17.34 -23.11 -9.70
CA GLY A 376 16.35 -22.97 -8.63
C GLY A 376 15.62 -21.62 -8.68
N PHE A 377 16.34 -20.54 -8.99
CA PHE A 377 15.81 -19.19 -9.18
C PHE A 377 14.80 -19.14 -10.32
N LEU A 378 15.19 -19.60 -11.51
CA LEU A 378 14.30 -19.66 -12.68
C LEU A 378 13.10 -20.60 -12.42
N SER A 379 13.32 -21.72 -11.73
CA SER A 379 12.27 -22.66 -11.35
C SER A 379 11.24 -22.07 -10.37
N LYS A 380 11.66 -21.18 -9.46
CA LYS A 380 10.75 -20.44 -8.58
C LYS A 380 9.93 -19.40 -9.33
N TRP A 381 10.54 -18.66 -10.27
CA TRP A 381 9.82 -17.74 -11.16
C TRP A 381 8.80 -18.46 -12.05
N ALA A 382 9.19 -19.62 -12.60
CA ALA A 382 8.30 -20.50 -13.36
C ALA A 382 7.11 -20.99 -12.52
N LEU A 383 7.36 -21.43 -11.28
CA LEU A 383 6.31 -21.83 -10.34
C LEU A 383 5.37 -20.67 -10.01
N MET A 384 5.91 -19.49 -9.71
CA MET A 384 5.11 -18.30 -9.41
C MET A 384 4.25 -17.91 -10.62
N THR A 385 4.79 -17.95 -11.84
CA THR A 385 4.03 -17.70 -13.07
C THR A 385 2.92 -18.72 -13.31
N LEU A 386 3.16 -19.98 -12.97
CA LEU A 386 2.17 -21.05 -13.12
C LEU A 386 0.98 -20.87 -12.16
N LEU A 387 1.27 -20.54 -10.90
CA LEU A 387 0.27 -20.43 -9.82
C LEU A 387 -0.45 -19.09 -9.84
N ASP A 388 0.31 -18.00 -9.98
CA ASP A 388 -0.19 -16.62 -9.95
C ASP A 388 0.60 -15.74 -10.93
N PRO A 389 0.17 -15.71 -12.22
CA PRO A 389 0.82 -14.90 -13.25
C PRO A 389 0.81 -13.40 -12.94
N THR A 390 -0.22 -12.91 -12.24
CA THR A 390 -0.34 -11.50 -11.87
C THR A 390 0.69 -11.14 -10.81
N ASN A 391 0.82 -11.94 -9.75
CA ASN A 391 1.88 -11.76 -8.76
C ASN A 391 3.29 -11.93 -9.37
N SER A 392 3.45 -12.88 -10.30
CA SER A 392 4.71 -13.05 -11.02
C SER A 392 5.10 -11.77 -11.77
N TYR A 393 4.19 -11.23 -12.58
CA TYR A 393 4.47 -10.01 -13.32
C TYR A 393 4.64 -8.78 -12.42
N ALA A 394 3.88 -8.67 -11.33
CA ALA A 394 4.08 -7.61 -10.36
C ALA A 394 5.52 -7.60 -9.83
N ASN A 395 6.06 -8.78 -9.48
CA ASN A 395 7.45 -8.91 -9.05
C ASN A 395 8.45 -8.62 -10.16
N LEU A 396 8.19 -8.99 -11.43
CA LEU A 396 9.01 -8.56 -12.56
C LEU A 396 9.05 -7.03 -12.67
N ALA A 397 7.91 -6.36 -12.55
CA ALA A 397 7.81 -4.90 -12.60
C ALA A 397 8.51 -4.22 -11.39
N TYR A 398 8.53 -4.87 -10.23
CA TYR A 398 9.24 -4.38 -9.05
C TYR A 398 10.76 -4.42 -9.26
N VAL A 399 11.29 -5.52 -9.79
CA VAL A 399 12.73 -5.69 -10.04
C VAL A 399 13.23 -5.02 -11.33
N GLY A 400 12.35 -4.30 -12.03
CA GLY A 400 12.74 -3.42 -13.14
C GLY A 400 12.59 -4.02 -14.55
N TYR A 401 11.77 -5.04 -14.74
CA TYR A 401 11.46 -5.54 -16.09
C TYR A 401 10.76 -4.45 -16.92
N PRO A 402 11.26 -4.11 -18.12
CA PRO A 402 10.73 -2.99 -18.92
C PRO A 402 9.54 -3.36 -19.80
N GLY A 403 9.27 -4.65 -20.02
CA GLY A 403 8.21 -5.11 -20.90
C GLY A 403 6.82 -5.09 -20.25
N GLU A 404 5.79 -5.27 -21.08
CA GLU A 404 4.40 -5.31 -20.63
C GLU A 404 3.95 -6.72 -20.24
N PHE A 405 2.83 -6.82 -19.51
CA PHE A 405 2.25 -8.11 -19.09
C PHE A 405 1.96 -9.03 -20.29
N SER A 406 1.54 -8.45 -21.41
CA SER A 406 1.19 -9.18 -22.63
C SER A 406 2.40 -9.80 -23.35
N SER A 407 3.59 -9.23 -23.20
CA SER A 407 4.84 -9.71 -23.80
C SER A 407 5.67 -10.56 -22.84
N ALA A 408 5.41 -10.48 -21.53
CA ALA A 408 6.14 -11.24 -20.51
C ALA A 408 5.85 -12.75 -20.56
N PHE A 409 4.65 -13.13 -20.99
CA PHE A 409 4.19 -14.53 -20.93
C PHE A 409 3.63 -15.03 -22.26
N THR A 410 3.87 -16.31 -22.54
CA THR A 410 3.29 -17.03 -23.67
C THR A 410 2.24 -18.02 -23.18
N VAL A 411 1.06 -18.01 -23.80
CA VAL A 411 0.01 -19.01 -23.54
C VAL A 411 0.38 -20.31 -24.26
N THR A 412 0.52 -21.40 -23.50
CA THR A 412 0.87 -22.69 -24.09
C THR A 412 -0.23 -23.21 -25.02
N ARG A 413 0.17 -24.01 -26.00
CA ARG A 413 -0.79 -24.71 -26.87
C ARG A 413 -1.64 -25.69 -26.06
N ARG A 414 -2.90 -25.89 -26.47
CA ARG A 414 -3.78 -26.89 -25.86
C ARG A 414 -3.16 -28.28 -25.90
N ARG A 415 -3.23 -28.99 -24.78
CA ARG A 415 -2.66 -30.32 -24.56
C ARG A 415 -3.24 -31.35 -25.53
N ARG A 416 -4.51 -31.21 -25.92
CA ARG A 416 -5.13 -32.08 -26.94
C ARG A 416 -4.40 -32.02 -28.28
N VAL A 417 -3.93 -30.84 -28.67
CA VAL A 417 -3.21 -30.66 -29.93
C VAL A 417 -1.81 -31.27 -29.80
N ASP A 418 -1.11 -31.03 -28.68
CA ASP A 418 0.22 -31.62 -28.40
C ASP A 418 0.17 -33.16 -28.44
N ARG A 419 -0.83 -33.76 -27.79
CA ARG A 419 -1.08 -35.22 -27.85
C ARG A 419 -1.36 -35.71 -29.27
N LYS A 420 -2.13 -34.96 -30.07
CA LYS A 420 -2.38 -35.34 -31.47
C LYS A 420 -1.10 -35.32 -32.32
N LYS A 421 -0.20 -34.37 -32.07
CA LYS A 421 1.07 -34.26 -32.79
C LYS A 421 2.20 -35.09 -32.20
N GLN A 422 2.02 -35.71 -31.02
CA GLN A 422 3.08 -36.36 -30.26
C GLN A 422 4.32 -35.47 -30.06
N HIS A 423 4.08 -34.15 -29.95
CA HIS A 423 5.13 -33.14 -29.83
C HIS A 423 4.59 -31.96 -29.03
N THR A 424 5.33 -31.58 -27.98
CA THR A 424 5.01 -30.46 -27.09
C THR A 424 6.07 -29.37 -27.25
N GLN A 425 5.65 -28.11 -27.07
CA GLN A 425 6.56 -26.95 -26.97
C GLN A 425 6.59 -26.37 -25.55
N ARG A 426 5.94 -27.06 -24.60
CA ARG A 426 5.92 -26.68 -23.19
C ARG A 426 7.27 -26.97 -22.57
N ASN A 427 7.74 -26.02 -21.78
CA ASN A 427 8.93 -26.19 -20.95
C ASN A 427 8.55 -26.49 -19.49
N ILE A 428 7.31 -26.21 -19.09
CA ILE A 428 6.83 -26.40 -17.71
C ILE A 428 5.82 -27.54 -17.63
N PHE A 429 6.10 -28.51 -16.77
CA PHE A 429 5.22 -29.65 -16.50
C PHE A 429 4.82 -29.70 -15.03
N GLN A 430 3.51 -29.67 -14.79
CA GLN A 430 2.96 -29.86 -13.45
C GLN A 430 2.64 -31.34 -13.21
N CYS A 431 3.25 -31.93 -12.19
CA CYS A 431 2.99 -33.29 -11.75
C CYS A 431 2.32 -33.28 -10.38
N TYR A 432 1.15 -33.91 -10.26
CA TYR A 432 0.48 -34.10 -8.98
C TYR A 432 0.83 -35.47 -8.39
N VAL A 433 1.34 -35.47 -7.16
CA VAL A 433 1.74 -36.70 -6.45
C VAL A 433 0.69 -37.05 -5.40
N PHE A 434 -0.10 -38.09 -5.69
CA PHE A 434 -1.15 -38.60 -4.78
C PHE A 434 -0.77 -39.95 -4.18
N GLY A 435 -1.31 -40.27 -3.00
CA GLY A 435 -1.01 -41.51 -2.30
C GLY A 435 -1.41 -41.47 -0.83
N ALA A 436 -1.55 -42.65 -0.21
CA ALA A 436 -1.93 -42.78 1.20
C ALA A 436 -0.90 -42.14 2.16
N ARG A 437 -1.30 -41.93 3.42
CA ARG A 437 -0.37 -41.51 4.48
C ARG A 437 0.75 -42.55 4.61
N GLY A 438 2.01 -42.10 4.67
CA GLY A 438 3.17 -42.99 4.75
C GLY A 438 3.67 -43.53 3.40
N SER A 439 3.05 -43.19 2.27
CA SER A 439 3.49 -43.68 0.95
C SER A 439 4.76 -43.01 0.39
N GLY A 440 5.49 -42.23 1.19
CA GLY A 440 6.74 -41.57 0.78
C GLY A 440 6.61 -40.35 -0.15
N LYS A 441 5.41 -39.79 -0.37
CA LYS A 441 5.20 -38.62 -1.27
C LYS A 441 6.14 -37.45 -0.95
N THR A 442 6.22 -37.11 0.33
CA THR A 442 7.07 -36.01 0.81
C THR A 442 8.53 -36.29 0.53
N SER A 443 9.00 -37.50 0.79
CA SER A 443 10.38 -37.93 0.52
C SER A 443 10.69 -37.87 -0.98
N LEU A 444 9.72 -38.22 -1.84
CA LEU A 444 9.86 -38.09 -3.30
C LEU A 444 10.05 -36.62 -3.71
N LEU A 445 9.24 -35.70 -3.18
CA LEU A 445 9.38 -34.26 -3.44
C LEU A 445 10.71 -33.71 -2.93
N GLN A 446 11.17 -34.12 -1.74
CA GLN A 446 12.45 -33.68 -1.17
C GLN A 446 13.64 -34.20 -1.99
N SER A 447 13.60 -35.47 -2.40
CA SER A 447 14.63 -36.06 -3.26
C SER A 447 14.71 -35.37 -4.62
N PHE A 448 13.58 -34.89 -5.15
CA PHE A 448 13.54 -34.16 -6.43
C PHE A 448 14.28 -32.81 -6.38
N ILE A 449 14.45 -32.24 -5.19
CA ILE A 449 15.18 -30.98 -4.97
C ILE A 449 16.50 -31.20 -4.21
N GLY A 450 17.08 -32.40 -4.33
CA GLY A 450 18.41 -32.74 -3.80
C GLY A 450 18.48 -32.88 -2.27
N ARG A 451 17.34 -32.89 -1.56
CA ARG A 451 17.31 -32.96 -0.10
C ARG A 451 17.20 -34.40 0.39
N GLN A 452 17.97 -34.72 1.43
CA GLN A 452 17.86 -36.01 2.10
C GLN A 452 16.45 -36.15 2.72
N PRO A 453 15.83 -37.34 2.64
CA PRO A 453 14.58 -37.60 3.32
C PRO A 453 14.77 -37.38 4.83
N SER A 454 14.09 -36.40 5.40
CA SER A 454 14.01 -36.21 6.85
C SER A 454 12.69 -36.74 7.38
N ASP A 455 12.68 -37.24 8.62
CA ASP A 455 11.48 -37.66 9.36
C ASP A 455 10.59 -36.47 9.78
N THR A 456 10.59 -35.37 9.02
CA THR A 456 9.76 -34.21 9.32
C THR A 456 8.29 -34.60 9.30
N LEU A 457 7.61 -34.28 10.40
CA LEU A 457 6.21 -34.63 10.64
C LEU A 457 5.33 -34.32 9.42
N PRO A 458 4.37 -35.21 9.10
CA PRO A 458 3.41 -34.96 8.04
C PRO A 458 2.64 -33.67 8.34
N SER A 459 2.88 -32.64 7.53
CA SER A 459 1.97 -31.50 7.47
C SER A 459 0.79 -31.89 6.60
N ASN A 460 -0.43 -31.51 7.01
CA ASN A 460 -1.63 -31.63 6.18
C ASN A 460 -1.68 -30.55 5.08
N SER A 461 -0.66 -29.69 4.96
CA SER A 461 -0.57 -28.67 3.92
C SER A 461 -0.06 -29.22 2.59
N GLU A 462 -0.52 -28.61 1.51
CA GLU A 462 0.03 -28.83 0.16
C GLU A 462 1.53 -28.49 0.15
N ARG A 463 2.32 -29.32 -0.55
CA ARG A 463 3.76 -29.11 -0.70
C ARG A 463 4.11 -29.02 -2.18
N PHE A 464 5.05 -28.14 -2.49
CA PHE A 464 5.54 -27.90 -3.84
C PHE A 464 7.03 -28.21 -3.91
N ALA A 465 7.45 -28.76 -5.04
CA ALA A 465 8.85 -28.96 -5.39
C ALA A 465 8.99 -28.55 -6.87
N THR A 466 9.98 -27.74 -7.18
CA THR A 466 10.28 -27.20 -8.50
C THR A 466 11.77 -27.37 -8.75
N ASN A 467 12.10 -27.92 -9.91
CA ASN A 467 13.47 -28.14 -10.36
C ASN A 467 13.50 -28.22 -11.89
N SER A 468 14.64 -27.95 -12.50
CA SER A 468 14.86 -28.23 -13.91
C SER A 468 15.23 -29.71 -14.09
N VAL A 469 14.81 -30.30 -15.22
CA VAL A 469 15.08 -31.69 -15.55
C VAL A 469 15.66 -31.72 -16.95
N GLU A 470 16.91 -32.14 -17.05
CA GLU A 470 17.53 -32.41 -18.35
C GLU A 470 16.87 -33.67 -18.95
N MET A 471 16.38 -33.57 -20.18
CA MET A 471 15.99 -34.75 -20.92
C MET A 471 17.27 -35.38 -21.46
N ALA A 472 17.60 -36.59 -20.98
CA ALA A 472 18.68 -37.38 -21.56
C ALA A 472 18.45 -37.49 -23.07
N ASP A 473 19.43 -37.05 -23.86
CA ASP A 473 19.40 -37.21 -25.31
C ASP A 473 19.09 -38.68 -25.64
N GLU A 474 18.18 -38.91 -26.60
CA GLU A 474 17.79 -40.25 -27.07
C GLU A 474 18.96 -41.10 -27.60
N LEU A 475 20.19 -40.57 -27.61
CA LEU A 475 21.42 -41.24 -28.01
C LEU A 475 21.97 -42.22 -26.96
N GLU A 476 21.58 -42.17 -25.70
CA GLU A 476 22.05 -43.11 -24.66
C GLU A 476 21.14 -44.31 -24.41
N ARG A 477 20.05 -44.47 -25.16
CA ARG A 477 19.21 -45.69 -25.11
C ARG A 477 19.44 -46.54 -26.36
N ARG A 478 20.57 -47.26 -26.41
CA ARG A 478 20.78 -48.41 -27.30
C ARG A 478 21.24 -49.62 -26.52
#